data_AF-A0A926YY02-F1
#
_entry.id   AF-A0A926YY02-F1
#
_cell.length_a   1.000
_cell.length_b   1.000
_cell.length_c   1.000
_cell.angle_alpha   90.00
_cell.angle_beta   90.00
_cell.angle_gamma   90.00
#
_symmetry.space_group_name_H-M   'P 1'
#
loop_
_entity.id
_entity.type
_entity.pdbx_description
1 polymer ?
#
loop_
_entity_poly.entity_id
_entity_poly.type
_entity_poly.pdbx_seq_one_letter_code
_entity_poly.pdbx_strand_id
1 'polypeptide(L)'
;MLVDELLRRYAAGERNFRRATLFAAELSEVNLSGADLRGANLTGAKLVAANLSKVKLGMANLTGAKLSVANLSEADLSAANLGGADLSGAKLEGTFLDGAKLTGAIMPDGSIHG
;
A
#
# COMPACT_ATOMS: atom_id res chain seq x y z
N MET A 1 -4.94 13.81 5.41
CA MET A 1 -4.84 14.53 4.11
C MET A 1 -6.00 14.07 3.26
N LEU A 2 -6.62 14.95 2.46
CA LEU A 2 -7.72 14.54 1.57
C LEU A 2 -7.17 13.77 0.36
N VAL A 3 -7.96 12.85 -0.19
CA VAL A 3 -7.59 12.05 -1.38
C VAL A 3 -7.35 12.96 -2.57
N ASP A 4 -8.25 13.90 -2.85
CA ASP A 4 -8.10 14.82 -3.99
C ASP A 4 -6.82 15.65 -3.89
N GLU A 5 -6.44 16.04 -2.68
CA GLU A 5 -5.20 16.78 -2.44
C GLU A 5 -3.96 15.90 -2.67
N LEU A 6 -3.99 14.64 -2.21
CA LEU A 6 -2.93 13.67 -2.53
C LEU A 6 -2.76 13.53 -4.04
N LEU A 7 -3.85 13.30 -4.77
CA LEU A 7 -3.82 13.05 -6.21
C LEU A 7 -3.40 14.29 -6.99
N ARG A 8 -3.85 15.49 -6.58
CA ARG A 8 -3.41 16.76 -7.18
C ARG A 8 -1.90 16.97 -6.99
N ARG A 9 -1.39 16.78 -5.77
CA ARG A 9 0.04 16.93 -5.47
C ARG A 9 0.88 15.90 -6.23
N TYR A 10 0.40 14.65 -6.30
CA TYR A 10 1.05 13.60 -7.08
C TYR A 10 1.10 13.93 -8.58
N ALA A 11 0.00 14.43 -9.15
CA ALA A 11 -0.07 14.88 -10.54
C ALA A 11 0.86 16.08 -10.80
N ALA A 12 1.09 16.94 -9.81
CA ALA A 12 2.05 18.04 -9.87
C ALA A 12 3.52 17.59 -9.74
N GLY A 13 3.79 16.28 -9.63
CA GLY A 13 5.14 15.72 -9.56
C GLY A 13 5.65 15.49 -8.14
N GLU A 14 4.85 15.82 -7.11
CA GLU A 14 5.24 15.50 -5.74
C GLU A 14 5.23 13.98 -5.52
N ARG A 15 6.24 13.50 -4.82
CA ARG A 15 6.35 12.08 -4.44
C ARG A 15 6.45 11.89 -2.93
N ASN A 16 6.66 12.94 -2.15
CA ASN A 16 6.84 12.84 -0.71
C ASN A 16 5.50 12.98 0.03
N PHE A 17 4.98 11.85 0.49
CA PHE A 17 3.76 11.75 1.30
C PHE A 17 4.03 10.99 2.60
N ARG A 18 5.26 11.08 3.11
CA ARG A 18 5.69 10.41 4.34
C ARG A 18 4.75 10.78 5.48
N ARG A 19 4.38 9.78 6.29
CA ARG A 19 3.49 9.95 7.45
C ARG A 19 2.12 10.54 7.12
N ALA A 20 1.69 10.51 5.85
CA ALA A 20 0.36 10.93 5.46
C ALA A 20 -0.71 10.12 6.23
N THR A 21 -1.77 10.79 6.66
CA THR A 21 -2.97 10.14 7.20
C THR A 21 -3.96 9.94 6.06
N LEU A 22 -4.12 8.67 5.66
CA LEU A 22 -4.96 8.14 4.57
C LEU A 22 -5.85 6.99 5.09
N PHE A 23 -6.25 7.06 6.37
CA PHE A 23 -7.15 6.11 7.01
C PHE A 23 -8.44 5.97 6.20
N ALA A 24 -8.80 4.74 5.86
CA ALA A 24 -9.98 4.40 5.05
C ALA A 24 -10.09 5.18 3.72
N ALA A 25 -8.96 5.67 3.18
CA ALA A 25 -8.97 6.43 1.94
C ALA A 25 -9.41 5.57 0.76
N GLU A 26 -10.21 6.15 -0.14
CA GLU A 26 -10.61 5.55 -1.41
C GLU A 26 -9.53 5.86 -2.45
N LEU A 27 -8.67 4.87 -2.73
CA LEU A 27 -7.51 4.94 -3.61
C LEU A 27 -7.50 3.75 -4.59
N SER A 28 -8.66 3.17 -4.89
CA SER A 28 -8.76 2.11 -5.89
C SER A 28 -8.38 2.66 -7.27
N GLU A 29 -7.68 1.85 -8.07
CA GLU A 29 -7.26 2.14 -9.45
C GLU A 29 -6.34 3.36 -9.62
N VAL A 30 -5.94 4.04 -8.53
CA VAL A 30 -5.03 5.19 -8.63
C VAL A 30 -3.62 4.76 -9.02
N ASN A 31 -2.88 5.70 -9.61
CA ASN A 31 -1.45 5.54 -9.80
C ASN A 31 -0.68 6.34 -8.73
N LEU A 32 0.05 5.65 -7.86
CA LEU A 32 0.98 6.21 -6.89
C LEU A 32 2.36 5.56 -7.00
N SER A 33 2.73 5.11 -8.21
CA SER A 33 4.02 4.46 -8.44
C SER A 33 5.20 5.35 -8.04
N GLY A 34 6.17 4.77 -7.35
CA GLY A 34 7.34 5.50 -6.85
C GLY A 34 7.06 6.54 -5.76
N ALA A 35 5.82 6.66 -5.26
CA ALA A 35 5.52 7.57 -4.15
C ALA A 35 6.22 7.11 -2.85
N ASP A 36 6.61 8.07 -2.02
CA ASP A 36 7.15 7.85 -0.69
C ASP A 36 6.05 8.03 0.35
N LEU A 37 5.48 6.92 0.79
CA LEU A 37 4.44 6.80 1.81
C LEU A 37 5.00 6.17 3.10
N ARG A 38 6.31 6.25 3.33
CA ARG A 38 6.95 5.66 4.52
C ARG A 38 6.32 6.22 5.80
N GLY A 39 5.93 5.31 6.69
CA GLY A 39 5.22 5.62 7.94
C GLY A 39 3.81 6.21 7.78
N ALA A 40 3.21 6.15 6.58
CA ALA A 40 1.83 6.58 6.38
C ALA A 40 0.85 5.68 7.13
N ASN A 41 -0.30 6.25 7.51
CA ASN A 41 -1.44 5.49 8.02
C ASN A 41 -2.44 5.25 6.89
N LEU A 42 -2.50 4.01 6.41
CA LEU A 42 -3.38 3.47 5.37
C LEU A 42 -4.32 2.40 5.94
N THR A 43 -4.55 2.39 7.26
CA THR A 43 -5.45 1.42 7.89
C THR A 43 -6.82 1.46 7.21
N GLY A 44 -7.29 0.31 6.73
CA GLY A 44 -8.56 0.15 6.03
C GLY A 44 -8.66 0.87 4.67
N ALA A 45 -7.58 1.43 4.13
CA ALA A 45 -7.61 2.09 2.83
C ALA A 45 -8.00 1.10 1.72
N LYS A 46 -8.76 1.57 0.74
CA LYS A 46 -9.09 0.81 -0.48
C LYS A 46 -8.10 1.16 -1.57
N LEU A 47 -7.29 0.19 -1.97
CA LEU A 47 -6.21 0.28 -2.95
C LEU A 47 -6.38 -0.80 -4.02
N VAL A 48 -7.63 -1.23 -4.26
CA VAL A 48 -7.95 -2.31 -5.20
C VAL A 48 -7.48 -1.91 -6.59
N ALA A 49 -6.73 -2.78 -7.26
CA ALA A 49 -6.12 -2.54 -8.58
C ALA A 49 -5.26 -1.26 -8.68
N ALA A 50 -4.82 -0.68 -7.55
CA ALA A 50 -3.96 0.49 -7.57
C ALA A 50 -2.56 0.14 -8.13
N ASN A 51 -1.97 1.08 -8.88
CA ASN A 51 -0.57 0.98 -9.26
C ASN A 51 0.32 1.57 -8.16
N LEU A 52 0.91 0.68 -7.37
CA LEU A 52 1.85 0.95 -6.28
C LEU A 52 3.25 0.43 -6.59
N SER A 53 3.59 0.20 -7.87
CA SER A 53 4.93 -0.26 -8.25
C SER A 53 6.00 0.72 -7.75
N LYS A 54 7.10 0.19 -7.21
CA LYS A 54 8.22 0.99 -6.66
C LYS A 54 7.85 1.93 -5.51
N VAL A 55 6.64 1.82 -4.95
CA VAL A 55 6.21 2.66 -3.82
C VAL A 55 7.08 2.36 -2.60
N LYS A 56 7.35 3.37 -1.77
CA LYS A 56 8.01 3.20 -0.47
C LYS A 56 6.98 3.27 0.63
N LEU A 57 6.64 2.12 1.19
CA LEU A 57 5.68 1.92 2.29
C LEU A 57 6.37 1.44 3.57
N GLY A 58 7.70 1.48 3.65
CA GLY A 58 8.42 1.07 4.86
C GLY A 58 7.87 1.71 6.14
N MET A 59 7.66 0.89 7.17
CA MET A 59 7.03 1.25 8.46
C MET A 59 5.59 1.81 8.37
N ALA A 60 4.92 1.74 7.21
CA ALA A 60 3.53 2.17 7.08
C ALA A 60 2.56 1.21 7.78
N ASN A 61 1.39 1.72 8.17
CA ASN A 61 0.30 0.91 8.70
C ASN A 61 -0.75 0.67 7.61
N LEU A 62 -0.83 -0.56 7.10
CA LEU A 62 -1.81 -1.04 6.12
C LEU A 62 -2.79 -2.07 6.74
N THR A 63 -2.95 -2.09 8.07
CA THR A 63 -3.87 -3.05 8.72
C THR A 63 -5.26 -2.99 8.09
N GLY A 64 -5.77 -4.14 7.65
CA GLY A 64 -7.09 -4.26 7.02
C GLY A 64 -7.24 -3.58 5.65
N ALA A 65 -6.16 -3.08 5.04
CA ALA A 65 -6.22 -2.43 3.73
C ALA A 65 -6.66 -3.44 2.63
N LYS A 66 -7.34 -2.93 1.60
CA LYS A 66 -7.77 -3.73 0.44
C LYS A 66 -6.83 -3.48 -0.72
N LEU A 67 -5.92 -4.42 -0.97
CA LEU A 67 -4.87 -4.37 -1.99
C LEU A 67 -5.08 -5.43 -3.08
N SER A 68 -6.29 -5.97 -3.20
CA SER A 68 -6.56 -7.02 -4.18
C SER A 68 -6.27 -6.52 -5.60
N VAL A 69 -5.55 -7.33 -6.37
CA VAL A 69 -5.10 -7.03 -7.74
C VAL A 69 -4.17 -5.80 -7.83
N ALA A 70 -3.71 -5.24 -6.70
CA ALA A 70 -2.79 -4.10 -6.73
C ALA A 70 -1.44 -4.50 -7.34
N ASN A 71 -0.82 -3.57 -8.06
CA ASN A 71 0.55 -3.75 -8.52
C ASN A 71 1.51 -3.22 -7.45
N LEU A 72 2.18 -4.11 -6.72
CA LEU A 72 3.21 -3.79 -5.73
C LEU A 72 4.61 -4.21 -6.20
N SER A 73 4.82 -4.50 -7.50
CA SER A 73 6.13 -4.92 -7.99
C SER A 73 7.21 -3.88 -7.65
N GLU A 74 8.35 -4.36 -7.16
CA GLU A 74 9.48 -3.55 -6.66
C GLU A 74 9.14 -2.58 -5.49
N ALA A 75 8.00 -2.76 -4.80
CA ALA A 75 7.64 -1.93 -3.65
C ALA A 75 8.49 -2.27 -2.41
N ASP A 76 8.77 -1.25 -1.59
CA ASP A 76 9.37 -1.40 -0.27
C ASP A 76 8.27 -1.40 0.80
N LEU A 77 7.97 -2.58 1.35
CA LEU A 77 7.05 -2.81 2.48
C LEU A 77 7.81 -3.20 3.76
N SER A 78 9.11 -2.92 3.85
CA SER A 78 9.92 -3.33 5.00
C SER A 78 9.38 -2.75 6.31
N ALA A 79 9.21 -3.60 7.32
CA ALA A 79 8.60 -3.27 8.61
C ALA A 79 7.17 -2.67 8.54
N ALA A 80 6.47 -2.77 7.41
CA ALA A 80 5.09 -2.34 7.30
C ALA A 80 4.15 -3.31 8.06
N ASN A 81 3.02 -2.79 8.55
CA ASN A 81 1.97 -3.62 9.15
C ASN A 81 0.86 -3.90 8.14
N LEU A 82 0.80 -5.12 7.62
CA LEU A 82 -0.22 -5.61 6.68
C LEU A 82 -1.23 -6.55 7.36
N GLY A 83 -1.31 -6.55 8.70
CA GLY A 83 -2.20 -7.47 9.42
C GLY A 83 -3.65 -7.38 8.93
N GLY A 84 -4.23 -8.51 8.53
CA GLY A 84 -5.58 -8.56 7.98
C GLY A 84 -5.77 -7.87 6.62
N ALA A 85 -4.70 -7.42 5.95
CA ALA A 85 -4.79 -6.83 4.62
C ALA A 85 -5.14 -7.89 3.56
N ASP A 86 -5.85 -7.49 2.52
CA ASP A 86 -6.20 -8.37 1.41
C ASP A 86 -5.29 -8.11 0.21
N LEU A 87 -4.33 -8.99 -0.04
CA LEU A 87 -3.41 -8.95 -1.19
C LEU A 87 -3.82 -9.94 -2.29
N SER A 88 -5.06 -10.44 -2.31
CA SER A 88 -5.51 -11.44 -3.29
C SER A 88 -5.22 -10.98 -4.73
N GLY A 89 -4.46 -11.77 -5.48
CA GLY A 89 -4.05 -11.45 -6.85
C GLY A 89 -3.10 -10.24 -7.00
N ALA A 90 -2.57 -9.69 -5.91
CA ALA A 90 -1.59 -8.61 -5.98
C ALA A 90 -0.26 -9.09 -6.58
N LYS A 91 0.39 -8.21 -7.34
CA LYS A 91 1.71 -8.47 -7.93
C LYS A 91 2.82 -8.10 -6.96
N LEU A 92 3.61 -9.08 -6.52
CA LEU A 92 4.66 -8.89 -5.51
C LEU A 92 6.08 -9.10 -6.05
N GLU A 93 6.31 -9.16 -7.36
CA GLU A 93 7.64 -9.42 -7.92
C GLU A 93 8.64 -8.35 -7.46
N GLY A 94 9.73 -8.77 -6.81
CA GLY A 94 10.75 -7.85 -6.28
C GLY A 94 10.29 -6.98 -5.10
N THR A 95 9.17 -7.29 -4.45
CA THR A 95 8.71 -6.57 -3.26
C THR A 95 9.60 -6.90 -2.06
N PHE A 96 10.01 -5.89 -1.31
CA PHE A 96 10.75 -6.05 -0.06
C PHE A 96 9.78 -6.16 1.12
N LEU A 97 9.81 -7.29 1.83
CA LEU A 97 8.92 -7.60 2.95
C LEU A 97 9.68 -7.81 4.27
N ASP A 98 10.97 -7.46 4.34
CA ASP A 98 11.79 -7.66 5.54
C ASP A 98 11.14 -7.03 6.78
N GLY A 99 10.79 -7.87 7.75
CA GLY A 99 10.12 -7.46 8.99
C GLY A 99 8.66 -7.00 8.85
N ALA A 100 8.05 -7.16 7.67
CA ALA A 100 6.63 -6.87 7.48
C ALA A 100 5.75 -7.80 8.32
N LYS A 101 4.68 -7.27 8.91
CA LYS A 101 3.71 -8.05 9.68
C LYS A 101 2.56 -8.48 8.78
N LEU A 102 2.43 -9.78 8.55
CA LEU A 102 1.44 -10.36 7.64
C LEU A 102 0.33 -11.16 8.34
N THR A 103 0.31 -11.22 9.68
CA THR A 103 -0.68 -12.01 10.43
C THR A 103 -2.12 -11.71 9.99
N GLY A 104 -2.84 -12.74 9.54
CA GLY A 104 -4.20 -12.67 9.04
C GLY A 104 -4.35 -12.04 7.65
N ALA A 105 -3.26 -11.65 6.98
CA ALA A 105 -3.33 -11.14 5.62
C ALA A 105 -3.74 -12.25 4.65
N ILE A 106 -4.51 -11.90 3.62
CA ILE A 106 -4.80 -12.79 2.50
C ILE A 106 -3.70 -12.58 1.46
N MET A 107 -2.95 -13.62 1.14
CA MET A 107 -1.80 -13.60 0.23
C MET A 107 -2.26 -13.59 -1.25
N PRO A 108 -1.35 -13.31 -2.21
CA PRO A 108 -1.71 -13.27 -3.64
C PRO A 108 -2.41 -14.52 -4.19
N ASP A 109 -2.12 -15.69 -3.64
CA ASP A 109 -2.75 -16.97 -4.02
C ASP A 109 -4.09 -17.23 -3.31
N GLY A 110 -4.55 -16.30 -2.48
CA GLY A 110 -5.78 -16.40 -1.69
C GLY A 110 -5.63 -17.13 -0.35
N SER A 111 -4.44 -17.63 -0.01
CA SER A 111 -4.18 -18.23 1.30
C SER A 111 -4.15 -17.17 2.41
N ILE A 112 -4.48 -17.55 3.65
CA ILE A 112 -4.36 -16.67 4.81
C ILE A 112 -3.02 -16.91 5.47
N HIS A 113 -2.24 -15.86 5.68
CA HIS A 113 -0.96 -15.92 6.40
C HIS A 113 -1.20 -15.93 7.92
N GLY A 114 -0.59 -16.90 8.61
CA GLY A 114 -0.64 -17.04 10.08
C GLY A 114 0.06 -15.92 10.84
#